data_AF-A0A953XJF2-F1
#
_entry.id   AF-A0A953XJF2-F1
#
_cell.length_a   1.000
_cell.length_b   1.000
_cell.length_c   1.000
_cell.angle_alpha   90.00
_cell.angle_beta   90.00
_cell.angle_gamma   90.00
#
_symmetry.space_group_name_H-M   'P 1'
#
loop_
_entity.id
_entity.type
_entity.pdbx_description
1 polymer ?
#
loop_
_entity_poly.entity_id
_entity_poly.type
_entity_poly.pdbx_seq_one_letter_code
_entity_poly.pdbx_strand_id
1 'polypeptide(L)'
;MVLMLSIAFGSMMLLMVPRMMATGLHTDLRFLPVLKGLPIRGVDLLRGKVRAGALLACAPVFTLVAAMAQCAYHLSGSVIASGGRDFMPEMGSGVVGAIPLVPAIAMTLIALESSAVLLFPAWMTSMQSEPGFETIGRNILSLLVRMVVGSIMLVPAVLIGGIAGGIGYAAGGVQAALIAGGWVGAAALVGEVELLMLVMGKRFDAMDASPESA
;
A
#
# COMPACT_ATOMS: atom_id res chain seq x y z
N MET A 1 -23.36 5.40 19.20
CA MET A 1 -23.75 4.30 18.29
C MET A 1 -22.91 4.30 17.00
N VAL A 2 -22.84 5.41 16.26
CA VAL A 2 -22.06 5.52 15.00
C VAL A 2 -20.57 5.19 15.18
N LEU A 3 -19.94 5.72 16.22
CA LEU A 3 -18.51 5.50 16.51
C LEU A 3 -18.17 4.02 16.80
N MET A 4 -19.01 3.33 17.58
CA MET A 4 -18.86 1.89 17.82
C MET A 4 -19.04 1.07 16.53
N LEU A 5 -19.99 1.48 15.67
CA LEU A 5 -20.21 0.84 14.38
C LEU A 5 -19.00 1.02 13.46
N SER A 6 -18.41 2.21 13.39
CA SER A 6 -17.24 2.49 12.55
C SER A 6 -15.99 1.75 13.01
N ILE A 7 -15.75 1.63 14.32
CA ILE A 7 -14.64 0.84 14.86
C ILE A 7 -14.84 -0.66 14.58
N ALA A 8 -16.06 -1.17 14.81
CA ALA A 8 -16.39 -2.57 14.55
C ALA A 8 -16.26 -2.91 13.05
N PHE A 9 -16.69 -2.01 12.18
CA PHE A 9 -16.61 -2.19 10.73
C PHE A 9 -15.16 -2.09 10.24
N GLY A 10 -14.39 -1.12 10.74
CA GLY A 10 -12.96 -0.97 10.41
C GLY A 10 -12.11 -2.16 10.86
N SER A 11 -12.35 -2.70 12.06
CA SER A 11 -11.65 -3.89 12.55
C SER A 11 -12.03 -5.16 11.79
N MET A 12 -13.32 -5.33 11.46
CA MET A 12 -13.80 -6.44 10.65
C MET A 12 -13.22 -6.40 9.22
N MET A 13 -13.14 -5.20 8.62
CA MET A 13 -12.49 -5.00 7.32
C MET A 13 -10.98 -5.31 7.37
N LEU A 14 -10.26 -4.94 8.44
CA LEU A 14 -8.83 -5.29 8.60
C LEU A 14 -8.59 -6.81 8.63
N LEU A 15 -9.52 -7.58 9.20
CA LEU A 15 -9.42 -9.05 9.21
C LEU A 15 -9.79 -9.68 7.85
N MET A 16 -10.67 -9.05 7.08
CA MET A 16 -11.05 -9.54 5.75
C MET A 16 -10.07 -9.16 4.63
N VAL A 17 -9.45 -7.98 4.68
CA VAL A 17 -8.57 -7.49 3.59
C VAL A 17 -7.44 -8.46 3.25
N PRO A 18 -6.67 -9.00 4.21
CA PRO A 18 -5.61 -9.97 3.90
C PRO A 18 -6.15 -11.23 3.21
N ARG A 19 -7.38 -11.64 3.52
CA ARG A 19 -8.03 -12.81 2.90
C ARG A 19 -8.52 -12.52 1.49
N MET A 20 -9.01 -11.30 1.23
CA MET A 20 -9.45 -10.88 -0.10
C MET A 20 -8.27 -10.59 -1.04
N MET A 21 -7.12 -10.20 -0.49
CA MET A 21 -5.86 -9.98 -1.24
C MET A 21 -5.07 -11.26 -1.48
N ALA A 22 -5.48 -12.40 -0.92
CA ALA A 22 -4.79 -13.68 -1.07
C ALA A 22 -4.79 -14.22 -2.52
N THR A 23 -5.54 -13.61 -3.44
CA THR A 23 -5.42 -13.83 -4.89
C THR A 23 -4.18 -13.12 -5.46
N GLY A 24 -3.01 -13.57 -5.02
CA GLY A 24 -1.73 -13.06 -5.53
C GLY A 24 -1.56 -13.32 -7.02
N LEU A 25 -0.62 -12.62 -7.66
CA LEU A 25 -0.35 -12.72 -9.10
C LEU A 25 -0.06 -14.17 -9.56
N HIS A 26 0.38 -15.03 -8.64
CA HIS A 26 0.54 -16.47 -8.86
C HIS A 26 -0.75 -17.17 -9.31
N THR A 27 -1.92 -16.77 -8.80
CA THR A 27 -3.20 -17.34 -9.21
C THR A 27 -3.57 -16.83 -10.61
N ASP A 28 -3.29 -15.56 -10.90
CA ASP A 28 -3.55 -14.96 -12.21
C ASP A 28 -2.66 -15.55 -13.31
N LEU A 29 -1.40 -15.89 -12.98
CA LEU A 29 -0.47 -16.53 -13.91
C LEU A 29 -0.90 -17.94 -14.32
N ARG A 30 -1.78 -18.62 -13.55
CA ARG A 30 -2.39 -19.89 -14.00
C ARG A 30 -3.30 -19.69 -15.21
N PHE A 31 -3.84 -18.49 -15.36
CA PHE A 31 -4.69 -18.09 -16.48
C PHE A 31 -3.93 -17.25 -17.51
N LEU A 32 -2.59 -17.29 -17.51
CA LEU A 32 -1.75 -16.56 -18.47
C LEU A 32 -2.11 -16.81 -19.94
N PRO A 33 -2.51 -18.02 -20.39
CA PRO A 33 -3.00 -18.23 -21.75
C PRO A 33 -4.27 -17.43 -22.08
N VAL A 34 -5.18 -17.30 -21.10
CA VAL A 34 -6.43 -16.53 -21.24
C VAL A 34 -6.12 -15.03 -21.21
N LEU A 35 -5.22 -14.60 -20.31
CA LEU A 35 -4.81 -13.20 -20.18
C LEU A 35 -4.07 -12.70 -21.42
N LYS A 36 -3.22 -13.53 -22.05
CA LYS A 36 -2.58 -13.20 -23.32
C LYS A 36 -3.54 -13.14 -24.51
N GLY A 37 -4.73 -13.74 -24.38
CA GLY A 37 -5.80 -13.61 -25.37
C GLY A 37 -6.50 -12.24 -25.33
N LEU A 38 -6.29 -11.43 -24.29
CA LEU A 38 -6.88 -10.10 -24.16
C LEU A 38 -5.99 -9.05 -24.84
N PRO A 39 -6.55 -8.04 -25.55
CA PRO A 39 -5.79 -6.96 -26.18
C PRO A 39 -5.36 -5.89 -25.15
N ILE A 40 -4.84 -6.33 -24.00
CA ILE A 40 -4.47 -5.48 -22.86
C ILE A 40 -2.97 -5.62 -22.62
N ARG A 41 -2.27 -4.50 -22.43
CA ARG A 41 -0.84 -4.49 -22.10
C ARG A 41 -0.61 -5.01 -20.69
N GLY A 42 0.46 -5.77 -20.44
CA GLY A 42 0.78 -6.29 -19.10
C GLY A 42 0.94 -5.18 -18.05
N VAL A 43 1.43 -4.01 -18.46
CA VAL A 43 1.50 -2.80 -17.61
C VAL A 43 0.11 -2.40 -17.09
N ASP A 44 -0.90 -2.38 -17.95
CA ASP A 44 -2.25 -1.92 -17.59
C ASP A 44 -2.97 -2.95 -16.72
N LEU A 45 -2.72 -4.24 -16.97
CA LEU A 45 -3.18 -5.33 -16.10
C LEU A 45 -2.60 -5.20 -14.68
N LEU A 46 -1.27 -5.02 -14.58
CA LEU A 46 -0.57 -4.91 -13.30
C LEU A 46 -1.01 -3.66 -12.53
N ARG A 47 -1.17 -2.52 -13.23
CA ARG A 47 -1.71 -1.28 -12.66
C ARG A 47 -3.12 -1.46 -12.12
N GLY A 48 -3.99 -2.10 -12.91
CA GLY A 48 -5.36 -2.40 -12.49
C GLY A 48 -5.36 -3.21 -11.20
N LYS A 49 -4.53 -4.25 -11.13
CA LYS A 49 -4.41 -5.10 -9.93
C LYS A 49 -3.91 -4.33 -8.71
N VAL A 50 -2.81 -3.58 -8.84
CA VAL A 50 -2.22 -2.83 -7.72
C VAL A 50 -3.18 -1.74 -7.24
N ARG A 51 -3.83 -1.00 -8.13
CA ARG A 51 -4.78 0.05 -7.77
C ARG A 51 -6.06 -0.50 -7.15
N ALA A 52 -6.64 -1.57 -7.72
CA ALA A 52 -7.82 -2.21 -7.15
C ALA A 52 -7.52 -2.78 -5.76
N GLY A 53 -6.37 -3.45 -5.60
CA GLY A 53 -5.91 -3.93 -4.30
C GLY A 53 -5.71 -2.77 -3.31
N ALA A 54 -5.03 -1.71 -3.71
CA ALA A 54 -4.78 -0.57 -2.84
C ALA A 54 -6.09 0.10 -2.39
N LEU A 55 -7.07 0.26 -3.28
CA LEU A 55 -8.40 0.79 -2.92
C LEU A 55 -9.09 -0.07 -1.86
N LEU A 56 -9.05 -1.40 -2.02
CA LEU A 56 -9.62 -2.32 -1.04
C LEU A 56 -8.88 -2.26 0.30
N ALA A 57 -7.55 -2.16 0.28
CA ALA A 57 -6.75 -2.02 1.50
C ALA A 57 -6.94 -0.67 2.21
N CYS A 58 -7.29 0.39 1.48
CA CYS A 58 -7.52 1.71 2.05
C CYS A 58 -8.88 1.82 2.76
N ALA A 59 -9.90 1.07 2.32
CA ALA A 59 -11.25 1.12 2.89
C ALA A 59 -11.29 0.95 4.43
N PRO A 60 -10.65 -0.07 5.05
CA PRO A 60 -10.59 -0.16 6.52
C PRO A 60 -9.88 1.02 7.17
N VAL A 61 -8.79 1.50 6.58
CA VAL A 61 -8.00 2.56 7.19
C VAL A 61 -8.77 3.87 7.19
N PHE A 62 -9.47 4.21 6.10
CA PHE A 62 -10.31 5.40 6.04
C PHE A 62 -11.51 5.34 6.99
N THR A 63 -12.11 4.15 7.17
CA THR A 63 -13.20 3.98 8.15
C THR A 63 -12.71 4.15 9.59
N LEU A 64 -11.48 3.71 9.92
CA LEU A 64 -10.85 3.95 11.22
C LEU A 64 -10.45 5.42 11.42
N VAL A 65 -9.91 6.08 10.40
CA VAL A 65 -9.62 7.52 10.46
C VAL A 65 -10.89 8.34 10.67
N ALA A 66 -11.99 7.99 9.97
CA ALA A 66 -13.29 8.61 10.18
C ALA A 66 -13.83 8.38 11.61
N ALA A 67 -13.67 7.16 12.15
CA ALA A 67 -14.04 6.86 13.54
C ALA A 67 -13.21 7.70 14.53
N MET A 68 -11.91 7.84 14.29
CA MET A 68 -11.02 8.65 15.13
C MET A 68 -11.36 10.14 15.07
N ALA A 69 -11.71 10.66 13.89
CA ALA A 69 -12.20 12.02 13.73
C ALA A 69 -13.53 12.26 14.49
N GLN A 70 -14.44 11.29 14.48
CA GLN A 70 -15.67 11.34 15.27
C GLN A 70 -15.39 11.29 16.78
N CYS A 71 -14.47 10.43 17.24
CA CYS A 71 -14.01 10.43 18.63
C CYS A 71 -13.50 11.81 19.04
N ALA A 72 -12.63 12.41 18.22
CA ALA A 72 -12.05 13.72 18.46
C ALA A 72 -13.10 14.84 18.48
N TYR A 73 -14.11 14.79 17.62
CA TYR A 73 -15.23 15.75 17.63
C TYR A 73 -16.05 15.67 18.92
N HIS A 74 -16.36 14.45 19.39
CA HIS A 74 -17.10 14.25 20.63
C HIS A 74 -16.29 14.63 21.88
N LEU A 75 -14.98 14.35 21.88
CA LEU A 75 -14.08 14.78 22.96
C LEU A 75 -13.84 16.30 22.94
N SER A 76 -13.76 16.92 21.77
CA SER A 76 -13.66 18.37 21.63
C SER A 76 -14.87 19.08 22.26
N GLY A 77 -16.07 18.53 22.07
CA GLY A 77 -17.28 19.03 22.74
C GLY A 77 -17.19 19.04 24.27
N SER A 78 -16.41 18.13 24.88
CA SER A 78 -16.14 18.11 26.32
C SER A 78 -14.87 18.86 26.75
N VAL A 79 -13.88 19.02 25.86
CA VAL A 79 -12.61 19.73 26.11
C VAL A 79 -12.73 21.24 25.91
N ILE A 80 -13.59 21.71 25.01
CA ILE A 80 -13.93 23.14 24.89
C ILE A 80 -14.61 23.63 26.19
N ALA A 81 -15.31 22.75 26.91
CA ALA A 81 -15.85 23.05 28.24
C ALA A 81 -14.77 23.10 29.34
N SER A 82 -13.56 22.57 29.11
CA SER A 82 -12.45 22.53 30.08
C SER A 82 -11.23 23.39 29.70
N GLY A 83 -11.30 24.18 28.62
CA GLY A 83 -10.33 25.24 28.31
C GLY A 83 -9.07 24.81 27.54
N GLY A 84 -8.95 23.56 27.10
CA GLY A 84 -7.79 23.07 26.33
C GLY A 84 -7.87 23.44 24.84
N ARG A 85 -7.49 24.66 24.47
CA ARG A 85 -7.64 25.20 23.10
C ARG A 85 -6.51 24.84 22.13
N ASP A 86 -5.35 24.42 22.63
CA ASP A 86 -4.11 24.33 21.84
C ASP A 86 -3.75 22.91 21.34
N PHE A 87 -4.40 21.86 21.84
CA PHE A 87 -4.00 20.46 21.54
C PHE A 87 -4.60 19.90 20.23
N MET A 88 -5.70 20.49 19.73
CA MET A 88 -6.43 19.99 18.56
C MET A 88 -5.84 20.36 17.18
N PRO A 89 -5.23 21.54 16.97
CA PRO A 89 -4.70 21.93 15.65
C PRO A 89 -3.52 21.05 15.19
N GLU A 90 -2.65 20.66 16.12
CA GLU A 90 -1.45 19.87 15.79
C GLU A 90 -1.79 18.44 15.40
N MET A 91 -2.68 17.77 16.16
CA MET A 91 -3.19 16.44 15.80
C MET A 91 -3.92 16.45 14.44
N GLY A 92 -4.70 17.48 14.15
CA GLY A 92 -5.38 17.63 12.86
C GLY A 92 -4.40 17.71 11.69
N SER A 93 -3.34 18.51 11.82
CA SER A 93 -2.33 18.66 10.76
C SER A 93 -1.55 17.36 10.49
N GLY A 94 -1.25 16.58 11.53
CA GLY A 94 -0.59 15.28 11.40
C GLY A 94 -1.47 14.25 10.67
N VAL A 95 -2.76 14.18 11.00
CA VAL A 95 -3.70 13.29 10.30
C VAL A 95 -3.85 13.70 8.83
N VAL A 96 -3.98 14.99 8.54
CA VAL A 96 -4.09 15.51 7.15
C VAL A 96 -2.84 15.22 6.33
N GLY A 97 -1.65 15.32 6.93
CA GLY A 97 -0.39 14.94 6.28
C GLY A 97 -0.24 13.42 6.09
N ALA A 98 -0.73 12.60 7.02
CA ALA A 98 -0.59 11.15 6.97
C ALA A 98 -1.62 10.44 6.07
N ILE A 99 -2.79 11.04 5.86
CA ILE A 99 -3.86 10.48 5.00
C ILE A 99 -3.36 9.99 3.63
N PRO A 100 -2.60 10.77 2.83
CA PRO A 100 -2.16 10.32 1.51
C PRO A 100 -1.09 9.21 1.55
N LEU A 101 -0.39 9.03 2.68
CA LEU A 101 0.61 7.97 2.81
C LEU A 101 -0.03 6.58 2.86
N VAL A 102 -1.26 6.47 3.36
CA VAL A 102 -2.00 5.19 3.47
C VAL A 102 -2.12 4.49 2.11
N PRO A 103 -2.72 5.11 1.06
CA PRO A 103 -2.80 4.47 -0.26
C PRO A 103 -1.43 4.27 -0.90
N ALA A 104 -0.48 5.18 -0.70
CA ALA A 104 0.86 5.07 -1.27
C ALA A 104 1.62 3.85 -0.73
N ILE A 105 1.57 3.62 0.58
CA ILE A 105 2.17 2.45 1.24
C ILE A 105 1.46 1.17 0.80
N ALA A 106 0.12 1.17 0.75
CA ALA A 106 -0.65 0.01 0.30
C ALA A 106 -0.28 -0.39 -1.14
N MET A 107 -0.21 0.59 -2.06
CA MET A 107 0.25 0.35 -3.43
C MET A 107 1.66 -0.23 -3.47
N THR A 108 2.58 0.29 -2.65
CA THR A 108 3.97 -0.19 -2.59
C THR A 108 4.05 -1.65 -2.17
N LEU A 109 3.35 -2.02 -1.09
CA LEU A 109 3.35 -3.40 -0.60
C LEU A 109 2.81 -4.36 -1.66
N ILE A 110 1.67 -4.04 -2.28
CA ILE A 110 1.04 -4.90 -3.30
C ILE A 110 1.89 -4.96 -4.58
N ALA A 111 2.51 -3.85 -4.96
CA ALA A 111 3.40 -3.80 -6.12
C ALA A 111 4.65 -4.64 -5.89
N LEU A 112 5.25 -4.60 -4.70
CA LEU A 112 6.39 -5.45 -4.33
C LEU A 112 6.00 -6.93 -4.36
N GLU A 113 4.85 -7.28 -3.79
CA GLU A 113 4.34 -8.67 -3.83
C GLU A 113 4.14 -9.16 -5.26
N SER A 114 3.50 -8.34 -6.10
CA SER A 114 3.22 -8.68 -7.49
C SER A 114 4.50 -8.75 -8.33
N SER A 115 5.46 -7.86 -8.08
CA SER A 115 6.73 -7.83 -8.79
C SER A 115 7.64 -8.98 -8.39
N ALA A 116 7.67 -9.37 -7.11
CA ALA A 116 8.45 -10.51 -6.63
C ALA A 116 8.08 -11.81 -7.36
N VAL A 117 6.78 -12.00 -7.66
CA VAL A 117 6.29 -13.13 -8.45
C VAL A 117 6.86 -13.14 -9.87
N LEU A 118 6.99 -11.97 -10.51
CA LEU A 118 7.56 -11.84 -11.86
C LEU A 118 9.08 -11.96 -11.89
N LEU A 119 9.76 -11.55 -10.82
CA LEU A 119 11.22 -11.62 -10.72
C LEU A 119 11.72 -13.05 -10.46
N PHE A 120 10.95 -13.86 -9.75
CA PHE A 120 11.35 -15.21 -9.34
C PHE A 120 10.31 -16.26 -9.74
N PRO A 121 10.10 -16.51 -11.06
CA PRO A 121 9.09 -17.45 -11.51
C PRO A 121 9.37 -18.90 -11.08
N ALA A 122 10.65 -19.27 -10.94
CA ALA A 122 11.07 -20.58 -10.44
C ALA A 122 10.65 -20.87 -8.98
N TRP A 123 10.31 -19.86 -8.18
CA TRP A 123 9.74 -20.07 -6.84
C TRP A 123 8.24 -20.41 -6.89
N MET A 124 7.57 -20.27 -8.03
CA MET A 124 6.15 -20.59 -8.18
C MET A 124 5.88 -22.07 -8.46
N THR A 125 6.82 -22.78 -9.08
CA THR A 125 6.68 -24.23 -9.36
C THR A 125 6.79 -25.08 -8.09
N SER A 126 7.46 -24.58 -7.03
CA SER A 126 7.55 -25.21 -5.70
C SER A 126 6.25 -25.12 -4.87
N MET A 127 5.23 -24.37 -5.31
CA MET A 127 3.95 -24.25 -4.58
C MET A 127 3.01 -25.47 -4.66
N GLN A 128 3.37 -26.52 -5.42
CA GLN A 128 2.67 -27.81 -5.35
C GLN A 128 3.18 -28.73 -4.23
N SER A 129 4.28 -28.37 -3.55
CA SER A 129 4.78 -29.13 -2.39
C SER A 129 3.89 -28.93 -1.17
N GLU A 130 3.63 -30.02 -0.45
CA GLU A 130 2.82 -30.08 0.78
C GLU A 130 3.17 -28.97 1.79
N PRO A 131 2.20 -28.48 2.58
CA PRO A 131 2.44 -27.45 3.59
C PRO A 131 3.45 -27.94 4.64
N GLY A 132 4.69 -27.45 4.56
CA GLY A 132 5.80 -27.83 5.43
C GLY A 132 6.83 -26.72 5.67
N PHE A 133 8.03 -27.11 6.11
CA PHE A 133 9.14 -26.22 6.48
C PHE A 133 9.58 -25.29 5.33
N GLU A 134 9.43 -25.73 4.09
CA GLU A 134 9.74 -24.96 2.89
C GLU A 134 8.80 -23.75 2.70
N THR A 135 7.54 -23.87 3.13
CA THR A 135 6.59 -22.74 3.11
C THR A 135 6.98 -21.67 4.15
N ILE A 136 7.47 -22.09 5.32
CA ILE A 136 7.98 -21.17 6.34
C ILE A 136 9.25 -20.47 5.84
N GLY A 137 10.20 -21.21 5.26
CA GLY A 137 11.41 -20.64 4.66
C GLY A 137 11.10 -19.62 3.56
N ARG A 138 10.15 -19.93 2.67
CA ARG A 138 9.68 -19.01 1.63
C ARG A 138 9.02 -17.76 2.19
N ASN A 139 8.20 -17.89 3.25
CA ASN A 139 7.57 -16.75 3.89
C ASN A 139 8.61 -15.84 4.55
N ILE A 140 9.62 -16.41 5.22
CA ILE A 140 10.73 -15.64 5.82
C ILE A 140 11.54 -14.93 4.73
N LEU A 141 11.86 -15.62 3.63
CA LEU A 141 12.62 -15.03 2.55
C LEU A 141 11.84 -13.92 1.82
N SER A 142 10.53 -14.13 1.59
CA SER A 142 9.62 -13.11 1.06
C SER A 142 9.55 -11.89 1.99
N LEU A 143 9.47 -12.12 3.31
CA LEU A 143 9.50 -11.05 4.30
C LEU A 143 10.81 -10.27 4.25
N LEU A 144 11.95 -10.96 4.19
CA LEU A 144 13.28 -10.32 4.08
C LEU A 144 13.41 -9.50 2.79
N VAL A 145 12.98 -10.05 1.64
CA VAL A 145 13.00 -9.33 0.36
C VAL A 145 12.12 -8.08 0.44
N ARG A 146 10.92 -8.18 1.02
CA ARG A 146 10.04 -7.01 1.22
C ARG A 146 10.66 -5.97 2.14
N MET A 147 11.33 -6.39 3.22
CA MET A 147 12.02 -5.48 4.12
C MET A 147 13.18 -4.76 3.42
N VAL A 148 14.04 -5.50 2.72
CA VAL A 148 15.21 -4.92 2.04
C VAL A 148 14.81 -4.05 0.85
N VAL A 149 14.04 -4.61 -0.09
CA VAL A 149 13.62 -3.89 -1.31
C VAL A 149 12.65 -2.76 -0.95
N GLY A 150 11.75 -2.99 0.00
CA GLY A 150 10.86 -1.94 0.52
C GLY A 150 11.64 -0.82 1.20
N SER A 151 12.67 -1.12 1.98
CA SER A 151 13.53 -0.08 2.56
C SER A 151 14.24 0.73 1.49
N ILE A 152 14.77 0.08 0.45
CA ILE A 152 15.45 0.76 -0.67
C ILE A 152 14.46 1.65 -1.44
N MET A 153 13.25 1.15 -1.74
CA MET A 153 12.21 1.96 -2.37
C MET A 153 11.77 3.12 -1.49
N LEU A 154 11.79 2.99 -0.17
CA LEU A 154 11.34 4.06 0.72
C LEU A 154 12.32 5.25 0.77
N VAL A 155 13.61 5.03 0.45
CA VAL A 155 14.65 6.07 0.59
C VAL A 155 14.34 7.33 -0.22
N PRO A 156 14.08 7.29 -1.54
CA PRO A 156 13.88 8.51 -2.31
C PRO A 156 12.56 9.20 -1.95
N ALA A 157 11.48 8.46 -1.70
CA ALA A 157 10.23 9.02 -1.17
C ALA A 157 10.42 9.77 0.17
N VAL A 158 11.20 9.20 1.11
CA VAL A 158 11.50 9.85 2.40
C VAL A 158 12.39 11.07 2.22
N LEU A 159 13.36 11.04 1.31
CA LEU A 159 14.20 12.20 1.03
C LEU A 159 13.39 13.35 0.42
N ILE A 160 12.58 13.06 -0.60
CA ILE A 160 11.76 14.05 -1.29
C ILE A 160 10.69 14.62 -0.33
N GLY A 161 10.02 13.75 0.42
CA GLY A 161 9.05 14.17 1.45
C GLY A 161 9.71 14.95 2.60
N GLY A 162 10.91 14.55 3.02
CA GLY A 162 11.69 15.25 4.05
C GLY A 162 12.12 16.64 3.62
N ILE A 163 12.59 16.80 2.38
CA ILE A 163 12.93 18.11 1.80
C ILE A 163 11.68 19.00 1.74
N ALA A 164 10.56 18.48 1.25
CA ALA A 164 9.30 19.22 1.19
C ALA A 164 8.79 19.62 2.59
N GLY A 165 8.93 18.73 3.57
CA GLY A 165 8.63 19.02 4.97
C GLY A 165 9.53 20.10 5.55
N GLY A 166 10.84 20.08 5.25
CA GLY A 166 11.79 21.12 5.66
C GLY A 166 11.45 22.49 5.07
N ILE A 167 11.08 22.54 3.79
CA ILE A 167 10.60 23.76 3.13
C ILE A 167 9.29 24.24 3.77
N GLY A 168 8.35 23.32 4.03
CA GLY A 168 7.10 23.63 4.72
C GLY A 168 7.31 24.20 6.11
N TYR A 169 8.28 23.66 6.86
CA TYR A 169 8.67 24.17 8.19
C TYR A 169 9.16 25.62 8.11
N ALA A 170 10.03 25.91 7.15
CA ALA A 170 10.56 27.27 6.94
C ALA A 170 9.47 28.28 6.54
N ALA A 171 8.41 27.84 5.85
CA ALA A 171 7.36 28.71 5.35
C ALA A 171 6.18 28.94 6.33
N GLY A 172 5.85 27.94 7.15
CA GLY A 172 4.61 27.96 7.95
C GLY A 172 4.65 27.14 9.24
N GLY A 173 5.84 26.76 9.71
CA GLY A 173 6.00 25.99 10.94
C GLY A 173 5.61 24.51 10.81
N VAL A 174 5.41 23.86 11.96
CA VAL A 174 5.25 22.39 12.05
C VAL A 174 4.06 21.87 11.23
N GLN A 175 2.95 22.61 11.19
CA GLN A 175 1.74 22.18 10.47
C GLN A 175 1.96 22.12 8.96
N ALA A 176 2.60 23.14 8.40
CA ALA A 176 2.96 23.19 6.99
C ALA A 176 4.00 22.12 6.64
N ALA A 177 4.93 21.83 7.55
CA ALA A 177 5.91 20.75 7.38
C ALA A 177 5.25 19.37 7.26
N LEU A 178 4.30 19.05 8.16
CA LEU A 178 3.61 17.76 8.17
C LEU A 178 2.74 17.56 6.93
N ILE A 179 2.00 18.60 6.52
CA ILE A 179 1.14 18.53 5.33
C ILE A 179 2.00 18.44 4.07
N ALA A 180 2.97 19.33 3.89
CA ALA A 180 3.82 19.32 2.69
C ALA A 180 4.62 18.02 2.58
N GLY A 181 5.27 17.58 3.66
CA GLY A 181 6.06 16.36 3.64
C GLY A 181 5.23 15.10 3.42
N GLY A 182 4.06 15.00 4.04
CA GLY A 182 3.16 13.86 3.87
C GLY A 182 2.60 13.74 2.45
N TRP A 183 2.14 14.83 1.87
CA TRP A 183 1.58 14.84 0.51
C TRP A 183 2.65 14.63 -0.56
N VAL A 184 3.78 15.34 -0.46
CA VAL A 184 4.87 15.22 -1.44
C VAL A 184 5.55 13.87 -1.32
N GLY A 185 5.77 13.37 -0.10
CA GLY A 185 6.32 12.03 0.14
C GLY A 185 5.40 10.93 -0.40
N ALA A 186 4.08 11.04 -0.20
CA ALA A 186 3.11 10.11 -0.79
C ALA A 186 3.13 10.15 -2.32
N ALA A 187 3.18 11.33 -2.92
CA ALA A 187 3.25 11.49 -4.37
C ALA A 187 4.55 10.88 -4.95
N ALA A 188 5.68 11.09 -4.27
CA ALA A 188 6.95 10.48 -4.65
C ALA A 188 6.87 8.95 -4.61
N LEU A 189 6.32 8.38 -3.53
CA LEU A 189 6.16 6.93 -3.37
C LEU A 189 5.24 6.33 -4.45
N VAL A 190 4.12 7.00 -4.77
CA VAL A 190 3.25 6.58 -5.88
C VAL A 190 4.00 6.63 -7.22
N GLY A 191 4.82 7.67 -7.44
CA GLY A 191 5.67 7.78 -8.62
C GLY A 191 6.67 6.62 -8.75
N GLU A 192 7.31 6.23 -7.66
CA GLU A 192 8.22 5.08 -7.63
C GLU A 192 7.51 3.76 -7.93
N VAL A 193 6.30 3.57 -7.40
CA VAL A 193 5.47 2.39 -7.69
C VAL A 193 5.05 2.35 -9.16
N GLU A 194 4.69 3.48 -9.76
CA GLU A 194 4.39 3.57 -11.19
C GLU A 194 5.61 3.23 -12.05
N LEU A 195 6.80 3.71 -11.68
CA LEU A 195 8.05 3.32 -12.36
C LEU A 195 8.31 1.82 -12.25
N LEU A 196 8.13 1.24 -11.06
CA LEU A 196 8.25 -0.21 -10.85
C LEU A 196 7.28 -0.97 -11.75
N MET A 197 6.01 -0.56 -11.82
CA MET A 197 5.00 -1.20 -12.68
C MET A 197 5.33 -1.08 -14.17
N LEU A 198 5.91 0.04 -14.62
CA LEU A 198 6.36 0.19 -16.01
C LEU A 198 7.49 -0.79 -16.35
N VAL A 199 8.46 -0.96 -15.44
CA VAL A 199 9.56 -1.91 -15.65
C VAL A 199 9.05 -3.35 -15.62
N MET A 200 8.18 -3.69 -14.67
CA MET A 200 7.68 -5.05 -14.50
C MET A 200 6.65 -5.45 -15.55
N GLY A 201 5.80 -4.53 -16.00
CA GLY A 201 4.85 -4.81 -17.07
C GLY A 201 5.55 -5.12 -18.41
N LYS A 202 6.67 -4.45 -18.71
CA LYS A 202 7.52 -4.82 -19.87
C LYS A 202 8.09 -6.23 -19.74
N ARG A 203 8.47 -6.65 -18.53
CA ARG A 203 8.94 -8.02 -18.28
C ARG A 203 7.82 -9.04 -18.43
N PHE A 204 6.61 -8.73 -17.98
CA PHE A 204 5.43 -9.57 -18.17
C PHE A 204 5.14 -9.81 -19.65
N ASP A 205 5.17 -8.75 -20.47
CA ASP A 205 4.94 -8.85 -21.92
C ASP A 205 6.03 -9.68 -22.62
N ALA A 206 7.25 -9.70 -22.09
CA ALA A 206 8.37 -10.48 -22.61
C ALA A 206 8.37 -11.96 -22.19
N MET A 207 7.58 -12.36 -21.19
CA MET A 207 7.47 -13.78 -20.81
C MET A 207 6.72 -14.53 -21.90
N ASP A 208 7.27 -15.61 -22.44
CA ASP A 208 6.58 -16.39 -23.45
C ASP A 208 5.41 -17.20 -22.85
N ALA A 209 4.33 -17.37 -23.61
CA ALA A 209 3.18 -18.18 -23.18
C ALA A 209 3.20 -19.58 -23.80
N SER A 210 4.19 -19.88 -24.66
CA SER A 210 4.25 -21.14 -25.36
C SER A 210 4.35 -22.31 -24.37
N PRO A 211 3.37 -23.23 -24.34
CA PRO A 211 3.52 -24.50 -23.69
C PRO A 211 4.30 -25.44 -24.62
N GLU A 212 5.59 -25.17 -24.86
CA GLU A 212 6.46 -26.13 -25.53
C GLU A 212 7.71 -26.41 -24.67
N SER A 213 7.81 -27.67 -24.25
CA SER A 213 8.87 -28.35 -23.49
C SER A 213 8.87 -28.20 -21.95
N ALA A 214 7.91 -28.88 -21.32
CA ALA A 214 8.21 -29.75 -20.17
C ALA A 214 8.15 -31.20 -20.66
#